data_AF-A0A4Y2UNI1-F1
#
_entry.id   AF-A0A4Y2UNI1-F1
#
_cell.length_a   1.000
_cell.length_b   1.000
_cell.length_c   1.000
_cell.angle_alpha   90.00
_cell.angle_beta   90.00
_cell.angle_gamma   90.00
#
_symmetry.space_group_name_H-M   'P 1'
#
loop_
_entity.id
_entity.type
_entity.pdbx_description
1 polymer ?
#
loop_
_entity_poly.entity_id
_entity_poly.type
_entity_poly.pdbx_seq_one_letter_code
_entity_poly.pdbx_strand_id
1 'polypeptide(L)'
;MVEPEFQANFEAQREELRKHAKQQIFKIQEENRKTYNLRRREPKPYRVGDLVAIKITQSGPNLKLKPNVVWRTSRFQEGQDCGAKLTAAPFIPAN
;
A
#
# COMPACT_ATOMS: atom_id res chain seq x y z
N MET A 1 13.97 -37.84 20.89
CA MET A 1 14.17 -36.49 21.46
C MET A 1 15.20 -35.82 20.59
N VAL A 2 14.91 -34.64 20.02
CA VAL A 2 15.90 -33.88 19.22
C VAL A 2 16.77 -33.10 20.20
N GLU A 3 18.09 -33.17 20.04
CA GLU A 3 19.04 -32.42 20.87
C GLU A 3 18.77 -30.91 20.79
N PRO A 4 18.70 -30.19 21.92
CA PRO A 4 18.39 -28.75 21.94
C PRO A 4 19.39 -27.91 21.14
N GLU A 5 20.64 -28.37 21.07
CA GLU A 5 21.70 -27.79 20.24
C GLU A 5 21.37 -27.80 18.75
N PHE A 6 20.69 -28.85 18.27
CA PHE A 6 20.26 -28.94 16.88
C PHE A 6 19.17 -27.90 16.61
N GLN A 7 18.19 -27.79 17.50
CA GLN A 7 17.10 -26.83 17.37
C GLN A 7 17.61 -25.38 17.36
N ALA A 8 18.52 -25.04 18.28
CA ALA A 8 19.14 -23.71 18.35
C ALA A 8 19.91 -23.36 17.07
N ASN A 9 20.66 -24.31 16.52
CA ASN A 9 21.39 -24.11 15.26
C ASN A 9 20.44 -23.89 14.07
N PHE A 10 19.34 -24.62 13.99
CA PHE A 10 18.33 -24.43 12.94
C PHE A 10 17.65 -23.06 13.03
N GLU A 11 17.34 -22.60 14.24
CA GLU A 11 16.73 -21.30 14.48
C GLU A 11 17.70 -20.16 14.13
N ALA A 12 18.97 -20.27 14.53
CA ALA A 12 20.00 -19.29 14.19
C ALA A 12 20.19 -19.16 12.67
N GLN A 13 20.27 -20.28 11.95
CA GLN A 13 20.37 -20.27 10.48
C GLN A 13 19.15 -19.60 9.82
N ARG A 14 17.96 -19.87 10.34
CA ARG A 14 16.73 -19.26 9.82
C ARG A 14 16.63 -17.77 10.12
N GLU A 15 17.11 -17.34 11.27
CA GLU A 15 17.18 -15.94 11.63
C GLU A 15 18.17 -15.18 10.72
N GLU A 16 19.32 -15.78 10.44
CA GLU A 16 20.32 -15.22 9.53
C GLU A 16 19.76 -15.03 8.11
N LEU A 17 19.08 -16.06 7.58
CA LEU A 17 18.38 -15.97 6.30
C LEU A 17 17.32 -14.86 6.29
N ARG A 18 16.56 -14.71 7.38
CA ARG A 18 15.56 -13.64 7.51
C ARG A 18 16.19 -12.26 7.57
N LYS A 19 17.31 -12.09 8.28
CA LYS A 19 18.06 -10.82 8.33
C LYS A 19 18.55 -10.43 6.94
N HIS A 20 19.15 -11.37 6.22
CA HIS A 20 19.60 -11.14 4.84
C HIS A 20 18.45 -10.80 3.90
N ALA A 21 17.35 -11.57 3.93
CA ALA A 21 16.18 -11.31 3.11
C ALA A 21 15.57 -9.93 3.40
N LYS A 22 15.47 -9.55 4.68
CA LYS A 22 14.96 -8.23 5.09
C LYS A 22 15.81 -7.10 4.52
N GLN A 23 17.14 -7.21 4.59
CA GLN A 23 18.04 -6.22 4.02
C GLN A 23 17.89 -6.10 2.49
N GLN A 24 17.77 -7.23 1.79
CA GLN A 24 17.57 -7.23 0.34
C GLN A 24 16.24 -6.59 -0.07
N ILE A 25 15.14 -6.97 0.60
CA ILE A 25 13.83 -6.38 0.37
C ILE A 25 13.87 -4.87 0.62
N PHE A 26 14.51 -4.44 1.70
CA PHE A 26 14.63 -3.01 2.02
C PHE A 26 15.37 -2.24 0.92
N LYS A 27 16.51 -2.76 0.43
CA LYS A 27 17.25 -2.17 -0.69
C LYS A 27 16.38 -2.05 -1.94
N ILE A 28 15.66 -3.11 -2.30
CA ILE A 28 14.76 -3.11 -3.47
C ILE A 28 13.62 -2.10 -3.29
N GLN A 29 13.03 -2.01 -2.10
CA GLN A 29 11.98 -1.04 -1.81
C GLN A 29 12.48 0.40 -1.91
N GLU A 30 13.70 0.66 -1.46
CA GLU A 30 14.33 1.99 -1.55
C GLU A 30 14.59 2.40 -3.00
N GLU A 31 15.12 1.49 -3.82
CA GLU A 31 15.30 1.71 -5.25
C GLU A 31 13.95 1.93 -5.96
N ASN A 32 12.97 1.06 -5.69
CA ASN A 32 11.61 1.20 -6.22
C ASN A 32 10.98 2.54 -5.82
N ARG A 33 11.22 3.02 -4.59
CA ARG A 33 10.73 4.30 -4.10
C ARG A 33 11.30 5.46 -4.92
N LYS A 34 12.59 5.44 -5.27
CA LYS A 34 13.22 6.47 -6.11
C LYS A 34 12.58 6.52 -7.50
N THR A 35 12.43 5.36 -8.15
CA THR A 35 11.86 5.27 -9.50
C THR A 35 10.36 5.61 -9.54
N TYR A 36 9.58 5.08 -8.60
CA TYR A 36 8.14 5.32 -8.53
C TYR A 36 7.84 6.79 -8.24
N ASN A 37 8.54 7.40 -7.27
CA ASN A 37 8.33 8.80 -6.91
C ASN A 37 8.69 9.77 -8.04
N LEU A 38 9.65 9.43 -8.90
CA LEU A 38 9.99 10.26 -10.07
C LEU A 38 8.79 10.44 -11.02
N ARG A 39 7.95 9.42 -11.16
CA ARG A 39 6.78 9.43 -12.06
C ARG A 39 5.45 9.67 -11.34
N ARG A 40 5.47 9.71 -10.01
CA ARG A 40 4.27 9.89 -9.19
C ARG A 40 3.78 11.32 -9.32
N ARG A 41 2.56 11.50 -9.83
CA ARG A 41 1.86 12.79 -9.82
C ARG A 41 1.19 12.97 -8.47
N GLU A 42 1.19 14.19 -7.97
CA GLU A 42 0.45 14.53 -6.76
C GLU A 42 -1.05 14.26 -6.96
N PRO A 43 -1.74 13.71 -5.95
CA PRO A 43 -3.18 13.55 -6.01
C PRO A 43 -3.83 14.93 -6.13
N LYS A 44 -4.88 15.03 -6.94
CA LYS A 44 -5.67 16.26 -7.00
C LYS A 44 -6.40 16.44 -5.66
N PRO A 45 -6.16 17.54 -4.93
CA PRO A 45 -6.91 17.80 -3.70
C PRO A 45 -8.34 18.16 -4.06
N TYR A 46 -9.30 17.55 -3.36
CA TYR A 46 -10.72 17.88 -3.45
C TYR A 46 -11.20 18.30 -2.06
N ARG A 47 -11.99 19.36 -1.98
CA ARG A 47 -12.66 19.82 -0.75
C ARG A 47 -14.06 19.25 -0.71
N VAL A 48 -14.65 19.15 0.48
CA VAL A 48 -16.06 18.79 0.64
C VAL A 48 -16.92 19.82 -0.10
N GLY A 49 -17.83 19.35 -0.95
CA GLY A 49 -18.71 20.21 -1.75
C GLY A 49 -18.23 20.48 -3.19
N ASP A 50 -17.01 20.09 -3.55
CA ASP A 50 -16.54 20.14 -4.93
C ASP A 50 -17.36 19.21 -5.84
N LEU A 51 -17.70 19.68 -7.05
CA LEU A 51 -18.34 18.86 -8.07
C LEU A 51 -17.28 18.05 -8.82
N VAL A 52 -17.27 16.72 -8.62
CA VAL A 52 -16.29 15.83 -9.24
C VAL A 52 -16.96 14.96 -10.30
N ALA A 53 -16.38 14.91 -11.49
CA ALA A 53 -16.74 13.94 -12.53
C ALA A 53 -16.07 12.59 -12.24
N ILE A 54 -16.88 11.59 -11.94
CA ILE A 54 -16.44 10.21 -11.76
C ILE A 54 -16.62 9.49 -13.09
N LYS A 55 -15.52 8.96 -13.65
CA LYS A 55 -15.56 8.14 -14.87
C LYS A 55 -16.09 6.75 -14.54
N ILE A 56 -17.10 6.31 -15.26
CA ILE A 56 -17.59 4.94 -15.23
C ILE A 56 -16.58 4.06 -15.98
N THR A 57 -15.99 3.08 -15.30
CA THR A 57 -14.98 2.18 -15.86
C THR A 57 -15.58 0.92 -16.50
N GLN A 58 -16.81 0.55 -16.14
CA GLN A 58 -17.51 -0.61 -16.68
C GLN A 58 -18.59 -0.17 -17.69
N SER A 59 -18.42 -0.51 -18.96
CA SER A 59 -19.44 -0.30 -20.00
C SER A 59 -20.42 -1.48 -20.01
N GLY A 60 -21.57 -1.31 -19.36
CA GLY A 60 -22.67 -2.26 -19.47
C GLY A 60 -23.30 -2.28 -20.87
N PRO A 61 -24.13 -3.30 -21.19
CA PRO A 61 -24.97 -3.25 -22.39
C PRO A 61 -25.83 -1.97 -22.36
N ASN A 62 -25.95 -1.29 -23.50
CA ASN A 62 -26.61 0.02 -23.70
C ASN A 62 -25.85 1.29 -23.27
N LEU A 63 -24.55 1.22 -22.91
CA LEU A 63 -23.76 2.39 -22.49
C LEU A 63 -22.86 3.03 -23.58
N LYS A 64 -22.95 2.59 -24.85
CA LYS A 64 -22.01 3.00 -25.93
C LYS A 64 -22.19 4.43 -26.47
N LEU A 65 -23.31 5.11 -26.19
CA LEU A 65 -23.66 6.40 -26.81
C LEU A 65 -23.77 7.59 -25.85
N LYS A 66 -23.39 7.43 -24.57
CA LYS A 66 -23.52 8.48 -23.54
C LYS A 66 -22.15 8.85 -22.94
N PRO A 67 -21.97 10.12 -22.49
CA PRO A 67 -20.79 10.50 -21.71
C PRO A 67 -20.65 9.57 -20.51
N ASN A 68 -19.47 8.97 -20.36
CA ASN A 68 -19.16 7.99 -19.32
C ASN A 68 -18.83 8.64 -17.97
N VAL A 69 -19.41 9.80 -17.69
CA VAL A 69 -19.13 10.60 -16.49
C VAL A 69 -20.40 10.86 -15.70
N VAL A 70 -20.31 10.68 -14.39
CA VAL A 70 -21.37 11.04 -13.44
C VAL A 70 -20.82 12.14 -12.53
N TRP A 71 -21.60 13.20 -12.35
CA TRP A 71 -21.28 14.29 -11.45
C TRP A 71 -21.74 13.95 -10.04
N ARG A 72 -20.85 14.06 -9.05
CA ARG A 72 -21.18 13.89 -7.63
C ARG A 72 -20.45 14.95 -6.81
N THR A 73 -21.11 15.44 -5.77
CA THR A 73 -20.46 16.27 -4.75
C THR A 73 -19.52 15.39 -3.92
N SER A 74 -18.26 15.80 -3.79
CA SER A 74 -17.30 15.15 -2.90
C SER A 74 -17.85 15.11 -1.47
N ARG A 75 -18.12 13.90 -0.98
CA ARG A 75 -18.45 13.63 0.42
C ARG A 75 -17.22 12.97 1.04
N PHE A 76 -16.31 13.78 1.58
CA PHE A 76 -15.26 13.28 2.46
C PHE A 76 -15.89 13.11 3.84
N GLN A 77 -15.90 11.88 4.38
CA GLN A 77 -16.08 11.71 5.81
C GLN A 77 -14.73 12.01 6.45
N GLU A 78 -14.62 13.17 7.11
CA GLU A 78 -13.45 13.48 7.94
C GLU A 78 -13.27 12.32 8.93
N GLY A 79 -12.23 11.50 8.73
CA GLY A 79 -11.88 10.38 9.60
C GLY A 79 -11.93 8.97 9.00
N GLN A 80 -12.31 8.76 7.73
CA GLN A 80 -12.31 7.39 7.15
C GLN A 80 -11.66 7.25 5.77
N ASP A 81 -11.13 8.32 5.18
CA ASP A 81 -10.32 8.17 3.98
C ASP A 81 -8.98 7.55 4.35
N CYS A 82 -8.84 6.31 3.88
CA CYS A 82 -7.73 5.37 3.96
C CYS A 82 -6.43 5.91 3.34
N GLY A 83 -6.07 7.16 3.56
CA GLY A 83 -4.69 7.60 3.62
C GLY A 83 -4.17 7.28 5.01
N ALA A 84 -4.16 6.00 5.39
CA ALA A 84 -3.33 5.58 6.51
C ALA A 84 -1.92 6.05 6.14
N LYS A 85 -1.45 7.14 6.75
CA LYS A 85 -0.04 7.27 7.03
C LYS A 85 0.26 5.92 7.68
N LEU A 86 1.04 5.08 7.01
CA LEU A 86 1.65 3.94 7.64
C LEU A 86 2.58 4.53 8.70
N THR A 87 2.01 4.98 9.82
CA THR A 87 2.75 5.12 11.06
C THR A 87 3.30 3.73 11.27
N ALA A 88 4.63 3.65 11.22
CA ALA A 88 5.36 2.41 11.39
C ALA A 88 4.66 1.57 12.45
N ALA A 89 4.21 0.37 12.08
CA ALA A 89 3.59 -0.53 13.03
C ALA A 89 4.49 -0.58 14.27
N PRO A 90 3.94 -0.39 15.49
CA PRO A 90 4.76 -0.44 16.68
C PRO A 90 5.51 -1.78 16.66
N PHE A 91 6.83 -1.68 16.75
CA PHE A 91 7.73 -2.81 16.87
C PHE A 91 7.22 -3.69 18.02
N ILE A 92 6.68 -4.87 17.69
CA ILE A 92 6.31 -5.88 18.69
C ILE A 92 7.61 -6.63 18.98
N PRO A 93 8.25 -6.43 20.15
CA PRO A 93 9.38 -7.26 20.53
C PRO A 93 8.88 -8.69 20.73
N ALA A 94 9.56 -9.65 20.10
CA ALA A 94 9.37 -11.06 20.39
C ALA A 94 9.90 -11.32 21.81
N ASN A 95 9.05 -11.92 22.65
CA ASN A 95 9.41 -12.50 23.95
C ASN A 95 10.09 -13.85 23.73
#